data_AF-A0A382DV76-F1
#
_entry.id   AF-A0A382DV76-F1
#
_cell.length_a   1.000
_cell.length_b   1.000
_cell.length_c   1.000
_cell.angle_alpha   90.00
_cell.angle_beta   90.00
_cell.angle_gamma   90.00
#
_symmetry.space_group_name_H-M   'P 1'
#
loop_
_entity.id
_entity.type
_entity.pdbx_description
1 polymer ?
#
loop_
_entity_poly.entity_id
_entity_poly.type
_entity_poly.pdbx_seq_one_letter_code
_entity_poly.pdbx_strand_id
1 'polypeptide(L)'
;MHCAKCKAYTETTDLLGVEVDVCPECQGIWFDRNELSTIIGTKQDLKVDPGRMKRTDYACPRCAQPLMETPYTWDKTLLVDICAGC
;
A
#
# COMPACT_ATOMS: atom_id res chain seq x y z
N MET A 1 -12.08 -3.09 -4.30
CA MET A 1 -12.25 -2.68 -2.87
C MET A 1 -12.61 -1.19 -2.78
N HIS A 2 -12.72 -0.58 -1.59
CA HIS A 2 -12.86 0.89 -1.48
C HIS A 2 -11.53 1.54 -1.11
N CYS A 3 -11.19 2.67 -1.73
CA CYS A 3 -9.97 3.42 -1.43
C CYS A 3 -9.99 3.91 0.02
N ALA A 4 -8.92 3.66 0.79
CA ALA A 4 -8.85 4.10 2.18
C ALA A 4 -8.91 5.64 2.34
N LYS A 5 -8.42 6.37 1.33
CA LYS A 5 -8.27 7.84 1.35
C LYS A 5 -9.56 8.58 1.02
N CYS A 6 -10.18 8.29 -0.13
CA CYS A 6 -11.36 9.02 -0.60
C CYS A 6 -12.66 8.19 -0.58
N LYS A 7 -12.59 6.90 -0.20
CA LYS A 7 -13.74 5.97 -0.09
C LYS A 7 -14.44 5.62 -1.42
N ALA A 8 -13.91 6.05 -2.56
CA ALA A 8 -14.40 5.60 -3.87
C ALA A 8 -14.04 4.13 -4.15
N TYR A 9 -14.73 3.50 -5.10
CA TYR A 9 -14.39 2.16 -5.57
C TYR A 9 -13.04 2.16 -6.30
N THR A 10 -12.26 1.10 -6.11
CA THR A 10 -11.04 0.83 -6.89
C THR A 10 -11.35 0.00 -8.12
N GLU A 11 -10.55 0.17 -9.15
CA GLU A 11 -10.55 -0.64 -10.37
C GLU A 11 -9.27 -1.47 -10.40
N THR A 12 -9.40 -2.75 -10.76
CA THR A 12 -8.26 -3.66 -10.88
C THR A 12 -7.57 -3.48 -12.23
N THR A 13 -6.25 -3.36 -12.22
CA THR A 13 -5.40 -3.17 -13.41
C THR A 13 -4.27 -4.19 -13.38
N ASP A 14 -3.90 -4.74 -14.55
CA ASP A 14 -2.68 -5.54 -14.67
C ASP A 14 -1.45 -4.63 -14.80
N LEU A 15 -0.48 -4.83 -13.92
CA LEU A 15 0.82 -4.18 -13.96
C LEU A 15 1.92 -5.25 -14.01
N LEU A 16 2.45 -5.48 -15.22
CA LEU A 16 3.50 -6.46 -15.46
C LEU A 16 3.10 -7.89 -15.04
N GLY A 17 1.85 -8.29 -15.27
CA GLY A 17 1.34 -9.62 -14.90
C GLY A 17 0.91 -9.74 -13.45
N VAL A 18 0.79 -8.62 -12.72
CA VAL A 18 0.33 -8.56 -11.34
C VAL A 18 -0.91 -7.66 -11.27
N GLU A 19 -2.00 -8.18 -10.72
CA GLU A 19 -3.22 -7.41 -10.52
C GLU A 19 -3.02 -6.39 -9.39
N VAL A 20 -3.33 -5.12 -9.62
CA VAL A 20 -3.26 -4.06 -8.61
C VAL A 20 -4.55 -3.26 -8.59
N ASP A 21 -4.92 -2.74 -7.43
CA ASP A 21 -6.12 -1.92 -7.25
C ASP A 21 -5.78 -0.43 -7.37
N VAL A 22 -6.36 0.26 -8.35
CA VAL A 22 -6.15 1.71 -8.58
C VAL A 22 -7.43 2.47 -8.28
N CYS A 23 -7.33 3.55 -7.51
CA CYS A 23 -8.45 4.45 -7.28
C CYS A 23 -8.51 5.53 -8.38
N PRO A 24 -9.59 5.61 -9.18
CA PRO A 24 -9.70 6.60 -10.24
C PRO A 24 -9.84 8.04 -9.72
N GLU A 25 -10.37 8.22 -8.50
CA GLU A 25 -10.63 9.54 -7.92
C GLU A 25 -9.37 10.21 -7.37
N CYS A 26 -8.58 9.50 -6.57
CA CYS A 26 -7.40 10.07 -5.91
C CYS A 26 -6.07 9.50 -6.40
N GLN A 27 -6.10 8.65 -7.43
CA GLN A 27 -4.93 8.02 -8.05
C GLN A 27 -4.08 7.18 -7.06
N GLY A 28 -4.70 6.70 -5.98
CA GLY A 28 -4.05 5.80 -5.03
C GLY A 28 -3.90 4.40 -5.62
N ILE A 29 -2.71 3.81 -5.50
CA ILE A 29 -2.40 2.46 -5.96
C ILE A 29 -2.24 1.57 -4.73
N TRP A 30 -2.89 0.41 -4.75
CA TRP A 30 -2.90 -0.54 -3.65
C TRP A 30 -2.34 -1.87 -4.15
N PHE A 31 -1.38 -2.39 -3.37
CA PHE A 31 -0.75 -3.68 -3.58
C PHE A 31 -1.14 -4.60 -2.43
N ASP A 32 -1.50 -5.82 -2.76
CA ASP A 32 -1.55 -6.91 -1.80
C ASP A 32 -0.15 -7.40 -1.44
N ARG A 33 -0.13 -8.26 -0.42
CA ARG A 33 1.08 -8.92 0.05
C ARG A 33 1.78 -9.65 -1.11
N ASN A 34 3.05 -9.35 -1.30
CA ASN A 34 3.98 -9.86 -2.31
C ASN A 34 3.78 -9.35 -3.75
N GLU A 35 2.78 -8.52 -4.03
CA GLU A 35 2.57 -7.99 -5.39
C GLU A 35 3.67 -7.00 -5.79
N LEU A 36 4.00 -6.05 -4.91
CA LEU A 36 5.03 -5.06 -5.16
C LEU A 36 6.39 -5.73 -5.41
N SER A 37 6.79 -6.67 -4.56
CA SER A 37 8.04 -7.41 -4.71
C SER A 37 8.10 -8.26 -5.98
N THR A 38 6.96 -8.79 -6.43
CA THR A 38 6.86 -9.48 -7.72
C THR A 38 7.15 -8.52 -8.87
N ILE A 39 6.58 -7.32 -8.86
CA ILE A 39 6.77 -6.29 -9.89
C ILE A 39 8.23 -5.81 -9.96
N ILE A 40 8.85 -5.56 -8.81
CA ILE A 40 10.22 -4.98 -8.76
C ILE A 40 11.34 -6.03 -8.68
N GLY A 41 10.99 -7.32 -8.61
CA GLY A 41 11.95 -8.43 -8.55
C GLY A 41 12.75 -8.52 -7.24
N THR A 42 12.13 -8.19 -6.11
CA THR A 42 12.76 -8.30 -4.77
C THR A 42 12.21 -9.48 -3.97
N LYS A 43 12.82 -9.78 -2.82
CA LYS A 43 12.38 -10.88 -1.94
C LYS A 43 11.19 -10.54 -1.04
N GLN A 44 10.92 -9.26 -0.84
CA GLN A 44 9.91 -8.76 0.10
C GLN A 44 9.48 -7.37 -0.34
N ASP A 45 8.21 -7.01 -0.12
CA ASP A 45 7.67 -5.72 -0.56
C ASP A 45 8.41 -4.56 0.09
N LEU A 46 8.68 -4.67 1.40
CA LEU A 46 9.17 -3.58 2.22
C LEU A 46 10.19 -4.06 3.26
N LYS A 47 11.20 -3.24 3.52
CA LYS A 47 12.07 -3.37 4.71
C LYS A 47 11.56 -2.43 5.79
N VAL A 48 10.61 -2.93 6.58
CA VAL A 48 9.94 -2.12 7.61
C VAL A 48 10.87 -1.98 8.82
N ASP A 49 11.08 -0.73 9.25
CA ASP A 49 11.70 -0.39 10.54
C ASP A 49 10.59 0.02 11.50
N PRO A 50 10.23 -0.80 12.50
CA PRO A 50 9.16 -0.49 13.45
C PRO A 50 9.34 0.86 14.16
N GLY A 51 10.59 1.32 14.33
CA GLY A 51 10.89 2.62 14.95
C GLY A 51 10.57 3.83 14.08
N ARG A 52 10.25 3.63 12.79
CA ARG A 52 9.92 4.69 11.82
C ARG A 52 8.46 4.70 11.40
N MET A 53 7.70 3.68 11.80
CA MET A 53 6.28 3.59 11.46
C MET A 53 5.47 4.62 12.23
N LYS A 54 4.54 5.29 11.53
CA LYS A 54 3.61 6.24 12.14
C LYS A 54 2.19 5.81 11.85
N ARG A 55 1.34 5.83 12.86
CA ARG A 55 -0.09 5.56 12.67
C ARG A 55 -0.74 6.70 11.89
N THR A 56 -1.56 6.35 10.91
CA THR A 56 -2.37 7.30 10.14
C THR A 56 -3.84 7.28 10.60
N ASP A 57 -4.62 8.22 10.07
CA ASP A 57 -6.09 8.25 10.24
C ASP A 57 -6.82 7.32 9.24
N TYR A 58 -6.08 6.66 8.33
CA TYR A 58 -6.67 5.77 7.34
C TYR A 58 -6.83 4.35 7.88
N ALA A 59 -7.92 3.69 7.46
CA ALA A 59 -8.22 2.30 7.79
C ALA A 59 -7.96 1.41 6.58
N CYS A 60 -7.36 0.25 6.82
CA CYS A 60 -7.13 -0.76 5.80
C CYS A 60 -8.46 -1.18 5.16
N PRO A 61 -8.58 -1.14 3.83
CA PRO A 61 -9.83 -1.45 3.14
C PRO A 61 -10.21 -2.94 3.19
N ARG A 62 -9.30 -3.81 3.65
CA ARG A 62 -9.55 -5.26 3.80
C ARG A 62 -9.97 -5.67 5.21
N CYS A 63 -9.26 -5.18 6.24
CA CYS A 63 -9.46 -5.62 7.62
C CYS A 63 -9.86 -4.51 8.61
N ALA A 64 -10.03 -3.27 8.12
CA ALA A 64 -10.36 -2.08 8.91
C ALA A 64 -9.34 -1.68 10.00
N GLN A 65 -8.19 -2.37 10.11
CA GLN A 65 -7.12 -1.95 11.02
C GLN A 65 -6.47 -0.65 10.56
N PRO A 66 -5.91 0.18 11.47
CA PRO A 66 -5.21 1.39 11.10
C PRO A 66 -4.03 1.12 10.14
N LEU A 67 -3.88 1.95 9.12
CA LEU A 67 -2.70 1.95 8.26
C LEU A 67 -1.54 2.70 8.95
N MET A 68 -0.34 2.21 8.68
CA MET A 68 0.90 2.73 9.23
C MET A 68 1.76 3.28 8.08
N GLU A 69 2.13 4.56 8.16
CA GLU A 69 3.02 5.20 7.20
C GLU A 69 4.48 4.88 7.53
N THR A 70 5.27 4.52 6.52
CA THR A 70 6.71 4.30 6.64
C THR A 70 7.44 4.74 5.36
N PRO A 71 8.71 5.19 5.46
CA PRO A 71 9.53 5.41 4.28
C PRO A 71 9.75 4.10 3.49
N TYR A 72 9.51 4.16 2.19
CA TYR A 72 9.92 3.13 1.24
C TYR A 72 11.39 3.28 0.85
N THR A 73 11.80 4.51 0.57
CA THR A 73 13.18 4.87 0.21
C THR A 73 13.98 5.32 1.42
N TRP A 74 15.30 5.14 1.35
CA TRP A 74 16.22 5.49 2.44
C TRP A 74 16.29 7.00 2.71
N ASP A 75 16.12 7.81 1.66
CA ASP A 75 16.09 9.28 1.68
C ASP A 75 14.72 9.85 2.10
N LYS A 76 13.73 8.98 2.37
CA LYS A 76 12.37 9.32 2.81
C LYS A 76 11.57 10.16 1.82
N THR A 77 11.95 10.18 0.56
CA THR A 77 11.20 10.90 -0.49
C THR A 77 9.90 10.20 -0.87
N LEU A 78 9.85 8.87 -0.72
CA LEU A 78 8.64 8.09 -0.93
C LEU A 78 8.18 7.45 0.38
N LEU A 79 6.98 7.83 0.82
CA LEU A 79 6.27 7.25 1.96
C LEU A 79 5.18 6.32 1.44
N VAL A 80 4.94 5.23 2.16
CA VAL A 80 3.88 4.26 1.86
C VAL A 80 3.11 3.93 3.12
N ASP A 81 1.81 3.71 2.97
CA ASP A 81 0.92 3.22 4.01
C ASP A 81 0.84 1.70 3.96
N ILE A 82 0.96 1.04 5.11
CA ILE A 82 0.97 -0.41 5.22
C ILE A 82 -0.02 -0.90 6.28
N CYS A 83 -0.63 -2.05 6.02
CA CYS A 83 -1.38 -2.75 7.05
C CYS A 83 -0.47 -3.74 7.79
N ALA A 84 -0.49 -3.71 9.12
CA ALA A 84 0.23 -4.69 9.94
C ALA A 84 -0.62 -5.94 10.27
N GLY A 85 -1.91 -5.94 9.93
CA GLY A 85 -2.86 -6.98 10.33
C GLY A 85 -3.22 -8.01 9.26
N CYS A 86 -3.14 -7.66 7.98
CA CYS A 86 -3.44 -8.55 6.85
C CYS A 86 -2.39 -8.43 5.75
#